data_AF-A0A318VA77-F1
#
_entry.id   AF-A0A318VA77-F1
#
_cell.length_a   1.000
_cell.length_b   1.000
_cell.length_c   1.000
_cell.angle_alpha   90.00
_cell.angle_beta   90.00
_cell.angle_gamma   90.00
#
_symmetry.space_group_name_H-M   'P 1'
#
loop_
_entity.id
_entity.type
_entity.pdbx_description
1 polymer ?
#
loop_
_entity_poly.entity_id
_entity_poly.type
_entity_poly.pdbx_seq_one_letter_code
_entity_poly.pdbx_strand_id
1 'polypeptide(L)'
;MKLLCVDSEPVYREIISLCAESVGAQVKSVECFDEAIHAFYDYAPDIVILDVIIKGGSGIDLVKKMKAMAGNRFVPIIFLASQTSDAVMGNCFRCGADDFIPKPFSEILFNIRLKTHMRHVELIKEMYRKNKALTYYQTMIEREHEMAHHVLNHIQTRSERNSEYVAITRLSAASFNGDLALVKTRSDGARLAFVGDFTGHGLPASIGALPVMQAFFDAVDDLLDIGKLAERINRILISVLPDYMFCAGYLVLLYPNGKILYWGGGMPNAFIRRSGGKLDQLRSNHMPLGILPAREFDAGLQSDQLDESDTLVIMSDGVLELKNISEEMLGNDRVEAIINSSYAEKSLITAQRTAEKKLAEYQGESIQLDDITLLALRRTCLN
;
A
#
# COMPACT_ATOMS: atom_id res chain seq x y z
N MET A 1 2.67 37.62 -9.49
CA MET A 1 4.05 37.17 -9.17
C MET A 1 4.81 38.34 -8.60
N LYS A 2 5.61 38.18 -7.53
CA LYS A 2 6.44 39.26 -6.98
C LYS A 2 7.84 39.25 -7.58
N LEU A 3 8.30 40.38 -8.11
CA LEU A 3 9.64 40.52 -8.70
C LEU A 3 10.44 41.56 -7.94
N LEU A 4 11.69 41.23 -7.58
CA LEU A 4 12.66 42.18 -7.04
C LEU A 4 13.63 42.58 -8.16
N CYS A 5 13.70 43.87 -8.49
CA CYS A 5 14.65 44.43 -9.42
C CYS A 5 15.77 45.15 -8.66
N VAL A 6 17.02 44.82 -8.93
CA VAL A 6 18.20 45.42 -8.30
C VAL A 6 19.12 45.96 -9.38
N ASP A 7 19.19 47.28 -9.51
CA ASP A 7 20.02 47.92 -10.53
C ASP A 7 20.44 49.33 -10.05
N SER A 8 21.70 49.71 -10.25
CA SER A 8 22.21 51.03 -9.83
C SER A 8 21.65 52.17 -10.68
N GLU A 9 21.31 51.88 -11.94
CA GLU A 9 20.87 52.84 -12.93
C GLU A 9 19.35 53.03 -12.89
N PRO A 10 18.85 54.25 -12.62
CA PRO A 10 17.41 54.49 -12.47
C PRO A 10 16.63 54.20 -13.76
N VAL A 11 17.23 54.47 -14.93
CA VAL A 11 16.62 54.21 -16.25
C VAL A 11 16.36 52.72 -16.45
N TYR A 12 17.31 51.85 -16.09
CA TYR A 12 17.10 50.40 -16.21
C TYR A 12 16.07 49.90 -15.20
N ARG A 13 16.04 50.41 -13.96
CA ARG A 13 14.97 50.07 -13.00
C ARG A 13 13.59 50.39 -13.55
N GLU A 14 13.41 51.54 -14.20
CA GLU A 14 12.15 51.95 -14.80
C GLU A 14 11.75 51.04 -15.98
N ILE A 15 12.68 50.78 -16.91
CA ILE A 15 12.44 49.89 -18.06
C ILE A 15 12.08 48.46 -17.59
N ILE A 16 12.83 47.90 -16.66
CA ILE A 16 12.58 46.55 -16.11
C ILE A 16 11.21 46.49 -15.45
N SER A 17 10.85 47.54 -14.68
CA SER A 17 9.56 47.60 -14.00
C SER A 17 8.41 47.60 -15.01
N LEU A 18 8.46 48.46 -16.04
CA LEU A 18 7.46 48.51 -17.10
C LEU A 18 7.32 47.17 -17.85
N CYS A 19 8.44 46.57 -18.25
CA CYS A 19 8.44 45.28 -18.94
C CYS A 19 7.83 44.18 -18.06
N ALA A 20 8.26 44.08 -16.79
CA ALA A 20 7.78 43.06 -15.87
C ALA A 20 6.30 43.25 -15.48
N GLU A 21 5.84 44.48 -15.32
CA GLU A 21 4.43 44.81 -15.06
C GLU A 21 3.54 44.46 -16.26
N SER A 22 4.04 44.66 -17.49
CA SER A 22 3.31 44.28 -18.73
C SER A 22 2.98 42.78 -18.81
N VAL A 23 3.77 41.94 -18.13
CA VAL A 23 3.57 40.49 -18.05
C VAL A 23 2.90 40.04 -16.74
N GLY A 24 2.42 40.99 -15.92
CA GLY A 24 1.63 40.73 -14.70
C GLY A 24 2.46 40.51 -13.43
N ALA A 25 3.74 40.92 -13.40
CA ALA A 25 4.54 40.91 -12.19
C ALA A 25 4.32 42.19 -11.35
N GLN A 26 4.37 42.06 -10.03
CA GLN A 26 4.43 43.17 -9.08
C GLN A 26 5.89 43.45 -8.77
N VAL A 27 6.39 44.63 -9.12
CA VAL A 27 7.82 44.93 -9.06
C VAL A 27 8.15 45.77 -7.84
N LYS A 28 9.20 45.37 -7.11
CA LYS A 28 9.89 46.20 -6.12
C LYS A 28 11.30 46.45 -6.64
N SER A 29 11.65 47.72 -6.82
CA SER A 29 12.95 48.12 -7.36
C SER A 29 13.80 48.76 -6.27
N VAL A 30 15.08 48.39 -6.21
CA VAL A 30 16.07 48.89 -5.22
C VAL A 30 17.40 49.18 -5.92
N GLU A 31 18.23 50.01 -5.32
CA GLU A 31 19.44 50.50 -6.00
C GLU A 31 20.76 49.97 -5.46
N CYS A 32 20.79 49.43 -4.25
CA CYS A 32 22.03 49.02 -3.60
C CYS A 32 21.93 47.64 -2.93
N PHE A 33 23.12 47.12 -2.58
CA PHE A 33 23.29 45.79 -1.99
C PHE A 33 22.45 45.58 -0.73
N ASP A 34 22.50 46.51 0.23
CA ASP A 34 21.84 46.36 1.53
C ASP A 34 20.31 46.44 1.39
N GLU A 35 19.80 47.38 0.59
CA GLU A 35 18.38 47.45 0.24
C GLU A 35 17.88 46.17 -0.41
N ALA A 36 18.69 45.53 -1.26
CA ALA A 36 18.32 44.28 -1.91
C ALA A 36 18.20 43.11 -0.93
N ILE A 37 19.08 43.02 0.07
CA ILE A 37 18.98 42.02 1.14
C ILE A 37 17.72 42.25 1.97
N HIS A 38 17.47 43.49 2.41
CA HIS A 38 16.27 43.84 3.16
C HIS A 38 15.00 43.57 2.35
N ALA A 39 14.97 43.98 1.09
CA ALA A 39 13.83 43.75 0.22
C ALA A 39 13.61 42.26 -0.06
N PHE A 40 14.66 41.45 -0.22
CA PHE A 40 14.52 40.00 -0.41
C PHE A 40 13.83 39.32 0.77
N TYR A 41 14.14 39.77 1.99
CA TYR A 41 13.52 39.25 3.22
C TYR A 41 12.07 39.74 3.37
N ASP A 42 11.85 41.06 3.35
CA ASP A 42 10.54 41.66 3.67
C ASP A 42 9.50 41.46 2.55
N TYR A 43 9.94 41.60 1.29
CA TYR A 43 9.03 41.50 0.15
C TYR A 43 8.73 40.04 -0.21
N ALA A 44 9.65 39.13 0.13
CA ALA A 44 9.66 37.72 -0.25
C ALA A 44 9.39 37.54 -1.76
N PRO A 45 10.29 38.03 -2.64
CA PRO A 45 10.10 38.01 -4.08
C PRO A 45 10.11 36.59 -4.62
N ASP A 46 9.29 36.34 -5.63
CA ASP A 46 9.22 35.07 -6.35
C ASP A 46 10.30 34.96 -7.43
N ILE A 47 10.79 36.08 -7.96
CA ILE A 47 11.86 36.18 -8.97
C ILE A 47 12.73 37.38 -8.62
N VAL A 48 14.04 37.28 -8.87
CA VAL A 48 14.97 38.40 -8.74
C VAL A 48 15.60 38.70 -10.10
N ILE A 49 15.65 39.97 -10.46
CA ILE A 49 16.42 40.50 -11.58
C ILE A 49 17.48 41.43 -11.01
N LEU A 50 18.73 41.23 -11.39
CA LEU A 50 19.88 41.84 -10.73
C LEU A 50 20.93 42.26 -11.75
N ASP A 51 21.46 43.47 -11.64
CA ASP A 51 22.69 43.86 -12.33
C ASP A 51 23.92 43.17 -11.71
N VAL A 52 24.89 42.80 -12.53
CA VAL A 52 26.19 42.27 -12.08
C VAL A 52 26.94 43.30 -11.23
N ILE A 53 26.85 44.60 -11.58
CA ILE A 53 27.50 45.69 -10.88
C ILE A 53 26.45 46.54 -10.16
N ILE A 54 26.50 46.54 -8.82
CA ILE A 54 25.55 47.27 -7.98
C ILE A 54 26.26 48.21 -7.01
N LYS A 55 25.59 49.29 -6.59
CA LYS A 55 26.10 50.16 -5.52
C LYS A 55 26.22 49.36 -4.23
N GLY A 56 27.36 49.51 -3.55
CA GLY A 56 27.60 48.89 -2.24
C GLY A 56 28.04 47.42 -2.29
N GLY A 57 28.33 46.84 -3.46
CA GLY A 57 28.92 45.48 -3.53
C GLY A 57 28.86 44.83 -4.90
N SER A 58 29.15 43.53 -4.94
CA SER A 58 29.08 42.71 -6.15
C SER A 58 27.73 41.99 -6.25
N GLY A 59 27.09 42.02 -7.41
CA GLY A 59 25.86 41.26 -7.66
C GLY A 59 26.07 39.75 -7.49
N ILE A 60 27.26 39.25 -7.81
CA ILE A 60 27.63 37.83 -7.61
C ILE A 60 27.55 37.43 -6.13
N ASP A 61 28.04 38.28 -5.23
CA ASP A 61 27.99 38.00 -3.79
C ASP A 61 26.57 38.14 -3.24
N LEU A 62 25.76 39.01 -3.84
CA LEU A 62 24.35 39.16 -3.52
C LEU A 62 23.56 37.89 -3.86
N VAL A 63 23.80 37.28 -5.03
CA VAL A 63 23.17 36.00 -5.42
C VAL A 63 23.48 34.91 -4.41
N LYS A 64 24.75 34.76 -4.01
CA LYS A 64 25.15 33.76 -3.01
C LYS A 64 24.40 33.97 -1.69
N LYS A 65 24.30 35.22 -1.20
CA LYS A 65 23.55 35.54 0.02
C LYS A 65 22.05 35.23 -0.15
N MET A 66 21.43 35.67 -1.25
CA MET A 66 20.00 35.44 -1.50
C MET A 66 19.66 33.95 -1.61
N LYS A 67 20.48 33.14 -2.30
CA LYS A 67 20.28 31.69 -2.39
C LYS A 67 20.43 31.02 -1.02
N ALA A 68 21.41 31.43 -0.21
CA ALA A 68 21.54 30.94 1.17
C ALA A 68 20.33 31.32 2.04
N MET A 69 19.81 32.55 1.92
CA MET A 69 18.62 33.01 2.64
C MET A 69 17.33 32.32 2.16
N ALA A 70 17.24 31.93 0.89
CA ALA A 70 16.06 31.27 0.34
C ALA A 70 15.86 29.84 0.89
N GLY A 71 16.93 29.19 1.35
CA GLY A 71 16.90 27.81 1.84
C GLY A 71 16.30 26.87 0.80
N ASN A 72 15.19 26.21 1.15
CA ASN A 72 14.48 25.29 0.24
C ASN A 72 13.51 25.98 -0.74
N ARG A 73 13.36 27.31 -0.66
CA ARG A 73 12.47 28.06 -1.55
C ARG A 73 13.14 28.28 -2.89
N PHE A 74 12.55 27.76 -3.97
CA PHE A 74 13.01 28.06 -5.32
C PHE A 74 12.71 29.52 -5.67
N VAL A 75 13.75 30.28 -5.98
CA VAL A 75 13.68 31.68 -6.44
C VAL A 75 14.65 31.82 -7.61
N PRO A 76 14.17 31.93 -8.86
CA PRO A 76 15.04 32.20 -9.99
C PRO A 76 15.66 33.59 -9.86
N ILE A 77 16.97 33.65 -10.06
CA ILE A 77 17.75 34.88 -10.06
C ILE A 77 18.33 35.06 -11.47
N ILE A 78 17.94 36.15 -12.12
CA ILE A 78 18.29 36.46 -13.51
C ILE A 78 19.25 37.65 -13.49
N PHE A 79 20.45 37.48 -14.04
CA PHE A 79 21.37 38.60 -14.21
C PHE A 79 21.01 39.45 -15.42
N LEU A 80 21.20 40.76 -15.29
CA LEU A 80 21.35 41.69 -16.41
C LEU A 80 22.81 42.13 -16.46
N ALA A 81 23.49 42.01 -17.59
CA ALA A 81 24.88 42.52 -17.67
C ALA A 81 25.24 43.18 -18.97
N SER A 82 26.00 44.26 -18.86
CA SER A 82 26.57 45.00 -19.99
C SER A 82 27.84 44.33 -20.56
N GLN A 83 28.52 43.47 -19.79
CA GLN A 83 29.68 42.72 -20.25
C GLN A 83 29.32 41.24 -20.44
N THR A 84 29.48 40.74 -21.66
CA THR A 84 29.06 39.39 -22.06
C THR A 84 30.25 38.46 -22.34
N SER A 85 31.43 38.71 -21.74
CA SER A 85 32.56 37.80 -21.92
C SER A 85 32.26 36.44 -21.28
N ASP A 86 32.76 35.36 -21.89
CA ASP A 86 32.53 33.98 -21.43
C ASP A 86 32.95 33.79 -19.96
N ALA A 87 33.99 34.51 -19.52
CA ALA A 87 34.45 34.51 -18.13
C ALA A 87 33.42 35.10 -17.15
N VAL A 88 32.76 36.20 -17.52
CA VAL A 88 31.73 36.84 -16.68
C VAL A 88 30.47 35.98 -16.66
N MET A 89 30.06 35.46 -17.81
CA MET A 89 28.90 34.56 -17.91
C MET A 89 29.10 33.29 -17.09
N GLY A 90 30.26 32.65 -17.19
CA GLY A 90 30.61 31.48 -16.39
C GLY A 90 30.55 31.76 -14.90
N ASN A 91 31.02 32.92 -14.44
CA ASN A 91 30.96 33.29 -13.03
C ASN A 91 29.53 33.55 -12.54
N CYS A 92 28.65 34.09 -13.39
CA CYS A 92 27.23 34.32 -13.07
C CYS A 92 26.49 33.00 -12.82
N PHE A 93 26.66 32.00 -13.69
CA PHE A 93 26.03 30.68 -13.47
C PHE A 93 26.66 29.93 -12.29
N ARG A 94 27.99 30.01 -12.12
CA ARG A 94 28.68 29.35 -10.99
C ARG A 94 28.29 29.89 -9.62
N CYS A 95 27.79 31.13 -9.52
CA CYS A 95 27.28 31.65 -8.26
C CYS A 95 25.81 31.29 -8.00
N GLY A 96 25.18 30.51 -8.89
CA GLY A 96 23.82 30.00 -8.73
C GLY A 96 22.74 30.85 -9.40
N ALA A 97 23.08 31.75 -10.33
CA ALA A 97 22.06 32.40 -11.15
C ALA A 97 21.42 31.39 -12.12
N ASP A 98 20.14 31.59 -12.40
CA ASP A 98 19.33 30.68 -13.20
C ASP A 98 19.29 31.11 -14.67
N ASP A 99 19.56 32.38 -14.97
CA ASP A 99 19.58 32.94 -16.32
C ASP A 99 20.35 34.27 -16.39
N PHE A 100 20.62 34.75 -17.60
CA PHE A 100 21.42 35.93 -17.89
C PHE A 100 20.92 36.66 -19.14
N ILE A 101 20.54 37.94 -19.03
CA ILE A 101 20.09 38.76 -20.16
C ILE A 101 21.14 39.86 -20.44
N PRO A 102 21.67 39.98 -21.67
CA PRO A 102 22.67 41.01 -22.01
C PRO A 102 22.04 42.40 -22.09
N LYS A 103 22.76 43.44 -21.66
CA LYS A 103 22.42 44.86 -21.89
C LYS A 103 23.18 45.39 -23.12
N PRO A 104 22.56 46.16 -24.02
CA PRO A 104 21.13 46.47 -24.05
C PRO A 104 20.28 45.24 -24.45
N PHE A 105 19.09 45.09 -23.86
CA PHE A 105 18.16 43.99 -24.17
C PHE A 105 16.94 44.48 -24.95
N SER A 106 16.35 43.60 -25.74
CA SER A 106 15.02 43.84 -26.31
C SER A 106 13.93 43.48 -25.29
N GLU A 107 12.86 44.27 -25.25
CA GLU A 107 11.68 44.00 -24.43
C GLU A 107 11.09 42.61 -24.72
N ILE A 108 11.05 42.22 -25.99
CA ILE A 108 10.56 40.90 -26.42
C ILE A 108 11.37 39.77 -25.77
N LEU A 109 12.71 39.84 -25.83
CA LEU A 109 13.58 38.82 -25.23
C LEU A 109 13.43 38.76 -23.71
N PHE A 110 13.40 39.93 -23.06
CA PHE A 110 13.19 40.04 -21.62
C PHE A 110 11.87 39.40 -21.19
N ASN A 111 10.77 39.76 -21.86
CA ASN A 111 9.44 39.25 -21.54
C ASN A 111 9.31 37.74 -21.75
N ILE A 112 9.93 37.17 -22.80
CA ILE A 112 9.93 35.72 -23.04
C ILE A 112 10.64 34.99 -21.89
N ARG A 113 11.83 35.46 -21.50
CA ARG A 113 12.61 34.84 -20.43
C ARG A 113 11.95 34.99 -19.07
N LEU A 114 11.46 36.18 -18.76
CA LEU A 114 10.73 36.43 -17.53
C LEU A 114 9.47 35.53 -17.44
N LYS A 115 8.66 35.45 -18.51
CA LYS A 115 7.50 34.53 -18.54
C LYS A 115 7.89 33.06 -18.33
N THR A 116 9.03 32.64 -18.88
CA THR A 116 9.54 31.27 -18.72
C THR A 116 9.84 30.97 -17.25
N HIS A 117 10.56 31.85 -16.57
CA HIS A 117 10.86 31.71 -15.14
C HIS A 117 9.61 31.85 -14.27
N MET A 118 8.67 32.74 -14.63
CA MET A 118 7.38 32.85 -13.93
C MET A 118 6.59 31.55 -13.98
N ARG A 119 6.50 30.92 -15.16
CA ARG A 119 5.85 29.62 -15.32
C ARG A 119 6.56 28.54 -14.50
N HIS A 120 7.90 28.54 -14.47
CA HIS A 120 8.65 27.57 -13.69
C HIS A 120 8.38 27.69 -12.18
N VAL A 121 8.33 28.91 -11.65
CA VAL A 121 7.97 29.17 -10.25
C VAL A 121 6.55 28.69 -9.94
N GLU A 122 5.61 28.93 -10.85
CA GLU A 122 4.23 28.49 -10.67
C GLU A 122 4.10 26.96 -10.65
N LEU A 123 4.76 26.27 -11.58
CA LEU A 123 4.80 24.80 -11.62
C LEU A 123 5.40 24.21 -10.35
N ILE A 124 6.51 24.77 -9.84
CA ILE A 124 7.13 24.30 -8.60
C ILE A 124 6.19 24.53 -7.41
N LYS A 125 5.53 25.69 -7.32
CA LYS A 125 4.54 25.96 -6.27
C LYS A 125 3.35 24.99 -6.33
N GLU A 126 2.86 24.68 -7.53
CA GLU A 126 1.78 23.72 -7.73
C GLU A 126 2.21 22.30 -7.32
N MET A 127 3.41 21.89 -7.72
CA MET A 127 4.00 20.60 -7.31
C MET A 127 4.08 20.50 -5.78
N TYR A 128 4.59 21.51 -5.10
CA TYR A 128 4.66 21.51 -3.63
C TYR A 128 3.27 21.43 -2.98
N ARG A 129 2.26 22.12 -3.54
CA ARG A 129 0.87 22.04 -3.06
C ARG A 129 0.29 20.64 -3.24
N LYS A 130 0.47 20.05 -4.43
CA LYS A 130 -0.01 18.69 -4.73
C LYS A 130 0.69 17.65 -3.87
N ASN A 131 2.02 17.72 -3.71
CA ASN A 131 2.76 16.81 -2.86
C ASN A 131 2.30 16.90 -1.39
N LYS A 132 2.09 18.10 -0.87
CA LYS A 132 1.58 18.28 0.50
C LYS A 132 0.18 17.69 0.67
N ALA A 133 -0.71 17.88 -0.30
CA ALA A 133 -2.04 17.27 -0.28
C ALA A 133 -1.97 15.75 -0.38
N LEU A 134 -1.11 15.20 -1.25
CA LEU A 134 -0.91 13.77 -1.39
C LEU A 134 -0.43 13.14 -0.08
N THR A 135 0.58 13.72 0.57
CA THR A 135 1.07 13.26 1.87
C THR A 135 -0.04 13.30 2.92
N TYR A 136 -0.86 14.35 2.94
CA TYR A 136 -2.02 14.43 3.84
C TYR A 136 -3.01 13.29 3.62
N TYR A 137 -3.38 13.01 2.36
CA TYR A 137 -4.29 11.90 2.04
C TYR A 137 -3.69 10.54 2.37
N GLN A 138 -2.39 10.32 2.12
CA GLN A 138 -1.69 9.10 2.50
C GLN A 138 -1.78 8.85 4.00
N THR A 139 -1.47 9.86 4.83
CA THR A 139 -1.57 9.73 6.29
C THR A 139 -3.02 9.48 6.76
N MET A 140 -4.02 10.07 6.09
CA MET A 140 -5.43 9.82 6.42
C MET A 140 -5.83 8.37 6.13
N ILE A 141 -5.53 7.85 4.93
CA ILE A 141 -5.83 6.47 4.54
C ILE A 141 -5.12 5.48 5.48
N GLU A 142 -3.86 5.76 5.83
CA GLU A 142 -3.10 4.90 6.74
C GLU A 142 -3.73 4.81 8.13
N ARG A 143 -4.25 5.93 8.67
CA ARG A 143 -5.02 5.92 9.93
C ARG A 143 -6.33 5.14 9.83
N GLU A 144 -7.05 5.25 8.71
CA GLU A 144 -8.28 4.48 8.48
C GLU A 144 -7.97 2.98 8.43
N HIS A 145 -6.89 2.59 7.76
CA HIS A 145 -6.41 1.20 7.75
C HIS A 145 -5.99 0.72 9.15
N GLU A 146 -5.22 1.51 9.91
CA GLU A 146 -4.83 1.17 11.29
C GLU A 146 -6.05 0.88 12.18
N MET A 147 -7.11 1.70 12.05
CA MET A 147 -8.36 1.48 12.79
C MET A 147 -9.06 0.18 12.38
N ALA A 148 -9.20 -0.08 11.08
CA ALA A 148 -9.79 -1.31 10.59
C ALA A 148 -9.02 -2.54 11.08
N HIS A 149 -7.69 -2.49 11.01
CA HIS A 149 -6.80 -3.52 11.54
C HIS A 149 -7.01 -3.77 13.02
N HIS A 150 -7.09 -2.72 13.83
CA HIS A 150 -7.29 -2.83 15.25
C HIS A 150 -8.60 -3.58 15.60
N VAL A 151 -9.69 -3.23 14.92
CA VAL A 151 -11.01 -3.85 15.14
C VAL A 151 -10.99 -5.34 14.80
N LEU A 152 -10.41 -5.72 13.67
CA LEU A 152 -10.43 -7.12 13.25
C LEU A 152 -9.46 -7.98 14.04
N ASN A 153 -8.27 -7.45 14.36
CA ASN A 153 -7.32 -8.14 15.23
C ASN A 153 -7.97 -8.44 16.58
N HIS A 154 -8.76 -7.51 17.13
CA HIS A 154 -9.47 -7.73 18.38
C HIS A 154 -10.40 -8.95 18.31
N ILE A 155 -11.20 -9.08 17.25
CA ILE A 155 -12.12 -10.21 17.09
C ILE A 155 -11.37 -11.51 16.78
N GLN A 156 -10.32 -11.45 15.97
CA GLN A 156 -9.47 -12.61 15.68
C GLN A 156 -8.78 -13.17 16.93
N THR A 157 -8.56 -12.39 17.99
CA THR A 157 -8.00 -12.92 19.24
C THR A 157 -8.88 -13.99 19.91
N ARG A 158 -10.19 -14.04 19.57
CA ARG A 158 -11.09 -15.12 20.02
C ARG A 158 -10.76 -16.47 19.39
N SER A 159 -10.13 -16.49 18.21
CA SER A 159 -9.67 -17.71 17.53
C SER A 159 -8.59 -18.41 18.34
N GLU A 160 -8.49 -19.72 18.18
CA GLU A 160 -7.39 -20.51 18.71
C GLU A 160 -6.06 -20.05 18.12
N ARG A 161 -5.03 -20.06 18.98
CA ARG A 161 -3.64 -19.79 18.60
C ARG A 161 -2.96 -21.09 18.18
N ASN A 162 -1.81 -20.95 17.54
CA ASN A 162 -0.99 -22.09 17.15
C ASN A 162 -0.65 -22.98 18.36
N SER A 163 -0.87 -24.27 18.19
CA SER A 163 -0.69 -25.33 19.17
C SER A 163 -0.25 -26.62 18.45
N GLU A 164 -0.06 -27.71 19.20
CA GLU A 164 0.26 -29.02 18.62
C GLU A 164 -0.86 -29.57 17.70
N TYR A 165 -2.09 -29.07 17.81
CA TYR A 165 -3.26 -29.55 17.08
C TYR A 165 -3.87 -28.55 16.08
N VAL A 166 -3.40 -27.30 16.10
CA VAL A 166 -3.86 -26.21 15.24
C VAL A 166 -2.65 -25.39 14.83
N ALA A 167 -2.43 -25.19 13.54
CA ALA A 167 -1.43 -24.24 13.05
C ALA A 167 -2.05 -23.35 11.96
N ILE A 168 -1.85 -22.04 12.09
CA ILE A 168 -2.39 -21.02 11.21
C ILE A 168 -1.23 -20.13 10.78
N THR A 169 -1.09 -19.95 9.47
CA THR A 169 -0.18 -18.99 8.84
C THR A 169 -1.00 -18.04 8.00
N ARG A 170 -0.66 -16.75 8.08
CA ARG A 170 -1.22 -15.69 7.26
C ARG A 170 -0.06 -14.77 6.85
N LEU A 171 0.30 -14.76 5.58
CA LEU A 171 1.28 -13.84 5.01
C LEU A 171 0.51 -12.88 4.13
N SER A 172 0.47 -11.60 4.49
CA SER A 172 -0.31 -10.62 3.71
C SER A 172 0.56 -9.95 2.65
N ALA A 173 0.01 -9.78 1.45
CA ALA A 173 0.64 -9.05 0.35
C ALA A 173 0.55 -7.51 0.53
N ALA A 174 -0.45 -7.05 1.29
CA ALA A 174 -0.68 -5.64 1.61
C ALA A 174 -0.75 -5.42 3.13
N SER A 175 -1.04 -4.19 3.57
CA SER A 175 -1.31 -3.94 4.99
C SER A 175 -2.45 -4.84 5.48
N PHE A 176 -3.45 -5.08 4.63
CA PHE A 176 -4.69 -5.78 4.95
C PHE A 176 -4.88 -7.07 4.16
N ASN A 177 -5.10 -8.17 4.89
CA ASN A 177 -5.32 -9.50 4.35
C ASN A 177 -6.81 -9.72 4.01
N GLY A 178 -7.11 -10.04 2.75
CA GLY A 178 -8.44 -10.46 2.29
C GLY A 178 -8.88 -11.80 2.87
N ASP A 179 -7.92 -12.66 3.23
CA ASP A 179 -8.16 -13.96 3.84
C ASP A 179 -8.51 -13.89 5.33
N LEU A 180 -9.44 -14.75 5.72
CA LEU A 180 -9.78 -15.10 7.09
C LEU A 180 -9.41 -16.56 7.35
N ALA A 181 -8.71 -16.80 8.47
CA ALA A 181 -8.57 -18.15 9.03
C ALA A 181 -8.93 -18.13 10.51
N LEU A 182 -10.07 -18.72 10.85
CA LEU A 182 -10.64 -18.78 12.19
C LEU A 182 -10.76 -20.23 12.63
N VAL A 183 -10.41 -20.50 13.89
CA VAL A 183 -10.54 -21.83 14.49
C VAL A 183 -11.01 -21.68 15.91
N LYS A 184 -12.00 -22.48 16.32
CA LYS A 184 -12.44 -22.51 17.72
C LYS A 184 -13.06 -23.85 18.10
N THR A 185 -12.63 -24.39 19.22
CA THR A 185 -13.23 -25.57 19.85
C THR A 185 -14.50 -25.14 20.58
N ARG A 186 -15.60 -25.82 20.24
CA ARG A 186 -16.93 -25.68 20.83
C ARG A 186 -16.99 -26.35 22.21
N SER A 187 -18.04 -26.07 22.96
CA SER A 187 -18.26 -26.69 24.27
C SER A 187 -18.51 -28.21 24.21
N ASP A 188 -18.92 -28.74 23.07
CA ASP A 188 -19.07 -30.19 22.81
C ASP A 188 -17.74 -30.88 22.41
N GLY A 189 -16.65 -30.12 22.37
CA GLY A 189 -15.32 -30.60 21.99
C GLY A 189 -15.08 -30.65 20.47
N ALA A 190 -16.08 -30.39 19.63
CA ALA A 190 -15.88 -30.29 18.20
C ALA A 190 -15.15 -28.98 17.84
N ARG A 191 -14.20 -29.04 16.92
CA ARG A 191 -13.47 -27.86 16.45
C ARG A 191 -14.10 -27.35 15.16
N LEU A 192 -14.62 -26.13 15.21
CA LEU A 192 -15.10 -25.40 14.04
C LEU A 192 -13.94 -24.59 13.46
N ALA A 193 -13.77 -24.64 12.15
CA ALA A 193 -12.83 -23.83 11.41
C ALA A 193 -13.47 -23.18 10.20
N PHE A 194 -13.06 -21.97 9.89
CA PHE A 194 -13.40 -21.23 8.69
C PHE A 194 -12.14 -20.71 8.05
N VAL A 195 -11.93 -21.04 6.78
CA VAL A 195 -10.93 -20.40 5.93
C VAL A 195 -11.68 -19.75 4.79
N GLY A 196 -11.57 -18.44 4.65
CA GLY A 196 -12.23 -17.70 3.58
C GLY A 196 -11.24 -16.77 2.92
N ASP A 197 -11.35 -16.62 1.61
CA ASP A 197 -10.61 -15.71 0.77
C ASP A 197 -11.62 -14.79 0.08
N PHE A 198 -11.48 -13.49 0.30
CA PHE A 198 -12.35 -12.48 -0.28
C PHE A 198 -11.72 -11.95 -1.55
N THR A 199 -12.50 -11.85 -2.62
CA THR A 199 -12.01 -11.25 -3.87
C THR A 199 -11.53 -9.82 -3.66
N GLY A 200 -10.28 -9.58 -3.99
CA GLY A 200 -9.61 -8.29 -3.82
C GLY A 200 -9.07 -8.10 -2.39
N HIS A 201 -8.13 -7.17 -2.25
CA HIS A 201 -7.45 -6.91 -0.97
C HIS A 201 -7.88 -5.56 -0.38
N GLY A 202 -7.50 -5.29 0.88
CA GLY A 202 -7.73 -3.99 1.49
C GLY A 202 -9.06 -3.83 2.24
N LEU A 203 -9.46 -2.58 2.43
CA LEU A 203 -10.63 -2.19 3.22
C LEU A 203 -11.97 -2.81 2.73
N PRO A 204 -12.23 -2.99 1.43
CA PRO A 204 -13.49 -3.60 0.97
C PRO A 204 -13.69 -5.04 1.48
N ALA A 205 -12.63 -5.87 1.49
CA ALA A 205 -12.68 -7.22 2.03
C ALA A 205 -12.95 -7.22 3.55
N SER A 206 -12.40 -6.24 4.27
CA SER A 206 -12.62 -6.05 5.71
C SER A 206 -14.10 -5.90 6.10
N ILE A 207 -14.89 -5.23 5.24
CA ILE A 207 -16.30 -4.92 5.51
C ILE A 207 -17.13 -6.21 5.57
N GLY A 208 -16.84 -7.18 4.69
CA GLY A 208 -17.47 -8.51 4.72
C GLY A 208 -16.89 -9.41 5.82
N ALA A 209 -15.59 -9.30 6.08
CA ALA A 209 -14.89 -10.12 7.07
C ALA A 209 -15.46 -9.97 8.49
N LEU A 210 -15.76 -8.74 8.92
CA LEU A 210 -16.24 -8.46 10.28
C LEU A 210 -17.56 -9.18 10.66
N PRO A 211 -18.67 -9.03 9.91
CA PRO A 211 -19.91 -9.73 10.23
C PRO A 211 -19.79 -11.26 10.05
N VAL A 212 -18.92 -11.74 9.15
CA VAL A 212 -18.63 -13.17 9.00
C VAL A 212 -17.93 -13.72 10.24
N MET A 213 -16.91 -13.02 10.78
CA MET A 213 -16.27 -13.42 12.03
C MET A 213 -17.26 -13.47 13.20
N GLN A 214 -18.17 -12.49 13.28
CA GLN A 214 -19.19 -12.50 14.32
C GLN A 214 -20.13 -13.70 14.18
N ALA A 215 -20.64 -13.97 12.96
CA ALA A 215 -21.50 -15.12 12.69
C ALA A 215 -20.80 -16.46 12.99
N PHE A 216 -19.50 -16.55 12.71
CA PHE A 216 -18.68 -17.71 13.04
C PHE A 216 -18.63 -17.93 14.56
N PHE A 217 -18.30 -16.90 15.34
CA PHE A 217 -18.19 -17.06 16.79
C PHE A 217 -19.55 -17.28 17.47
N ASP A 218 -20.62 -16.63 17.00
CA ASP A 218 -21.99 -16.93 17.45
C ASP A 218 -22.31 -18.42 17.19
N ALA A 219 -21.94 -18.94 16.02
CA ALA A 219 -22.16 -20.35 15.68
C ALA A 219 -21.31 -21.33 16.49
N VAL A 220 -20.18 -20.89 17.05
CA VAL A 220 -19.42 -21.67 18.04
C VAL A 220 -20.20 -21.73 19.35
N ASP A 221 -20.65 -20.58 19.84
CA ASP A 221 -21.33 -20.45 21.13
C ASP A 221 -22.70 -21.17 21.11
N ASP A 222 -23.41 -21.14 19.97
CA ASP A 222 -24.74 -21.75 19.78
C ASP A 222 -24.70 -23.20 19.28
N LEU A 223 -23.51 -23.79 19.07
CA LEU A 223 -23.34 -25.13 18.46
C LEU A 223 -24.08 -25.30 17.12
N LEU A 224 -24.14 -24.23 16.31
CA LEU A 224 -24.93 -24.20 15.07
C LEU A 224 -24.44 -25.24 14.05
N ASP A 225 -25.37 -25.80 13.27
CA ASP A 225 -25.03 -26.65 12.14
C ASP A 225 -24.23 -25.88 11.07
N ILE A 226 -23.22 -26.53 10.47
CA ILE A 226 -22.33 -25.85 9.51
C ILE A 226 -23.02 -25.48 8.20
N GLY A 227 -24.03 -26.23 7.76
CA GLY A 227 -24.81 -25.86 6.57
C GLY A 227 -25.62 -24.59 6.82
N LYS A 228 -26.25 -24.49 8.00
CA LYS A 228 -26.94 -23.26 8.43
C LYS A 228 -25.98 -22.08 8.60
N LEU A 229 -24.76 -22.33 9.07
CA LEU A 229 -23.72 -21.29 9.14
C LEU A 229 -23.32 -20.82 7.74
N ALA A 230 -23.14 -21.73 6.77
CA ALA A 230 -22.87 -21.39 5.38
C ALA A 230 -23.98 -20.52 4.78
N GLU A 231 -25.26 -20.89 4.97
CA GLU A 231 -26.42 -20.10 4.54
C GLU A 231 -26.45 -18.70 5.19
N ARG A 232 -26.16 -18.63 6.50
CA ARG A 232 -26.11 -17.37 7.25
C ARG A 232 -25.01 -16.46 6.71
N ILE A 233 -23.80 -16.99 6.51
CA ILE A 233 -22.67 -16.24 5.95
C ILE A 233 -22.99 -15.78 4.53
N ASN A 234 -23.52 -16.66 3.67
CA ASN A 234 -23.89 -16.30 2.30
C ASN A 234 -24.88 -15.12 2.27
N ARG A 235 -25.91 -15.14 3.13
CA ARG A 235 -26.88 -14.04 3.24
C ARG A 235 -26.26 -12.74 3.73
N ILE A 236 -25.34 -12.81 4.71
CA ILE A 236 -24.59 -11.65 5.20
C ILE A 236 -23.80 -11.03 4.05
N LEU A 237 -23.06 -11.84 3.30
CA LEU A 237 -22.20 -11.37 2.23
C LEU A 237 -23.00 -10.72 1.10
N ILE A 238 -24.09 -11.33 0.65
CA ILE A 238 -24.99 -10.73 -0.37
C ILE A 238 -25.54 -9.38 0.07
N SER A 239 -25.78 -9.20 1.38
CA SER A 239 -26.34 -7.96 1.90
C SER A 239 -25.32 -6.84 2.07
N VAL A 240 -24.03 -7.17 2.19
CA VAL A 240 -22.98 -6.25 2.63
C VAL A 240 -21.95 -5.97 1.54
N LEU A 241 -21.58 -7.00 0.76
CA LEU A 241 -20.60 -6.87 -0.30
C LEU A 241 -21.23 -6.30 -1.58
N PRO A 242 -20.44 -5.56 -2.39
CA PRO A 242 -20.83 -5.22 -3.76
C PRO A 242 -21.00 -6.46 -4.65
N ASP A 243 -21.82 -6.35 -5.70
CA ASP A 243 -22.17 -7.47 -6.62
C ASP A 243 -20.98 -8.14 -7.33
N TYR A 244 -19.82 -7.47 -7.39
CA TYR A 244 -18.59 -7.99 -8.01
C TYR A 244 -17.63 -8.65 -7.00
N MET A 245 -17.98 -8.67 -5.70
CA MET A 245 -17.17 -9.28 -4.65
C MET A 245 -17.83 -10.53 -4.09
N PHE A 246 -17.01 -11.52 -3.77
CA PHE A 246 -17.45 -12.76 -3.13
C PHE A 246 -16.36 -13.30 -2.18
N CYS A 247 -16.71 -14.34 -1.42
CA CYS A 247 -15.77 -15.05 -0.57
C CYS A 247 -15.73 -16.54 -0.94
N ALA A 248 -14.60 -16.99 -1.50
CA ALA A 248 -14.30 -18.41 -1.57
C ALA A 248 -14.01 -18.91 -0.15
N GLY A 249 -14.45 -20.10 0.24
CA GLY A 249 -14.11 -20.59 1.57
C GLY A 249 -14.40 -22.05 1.85
N TYR A 250 -13.90 -22.48 3.00
CA TYR A 250 -14.19 -23.74 3.67
C TYR A 250 -14.76 -23.48 5.06
N LEU A 251 -15.84 -24.20 5.38
CA LEU A 251 -16.31 -24.39 6.75
C LEU A 251 -16.09 -25.86 7.12
N VAL A 252 -15.36 -26.10 8.21
CA VAL A 252 -15.00 -27.44 8.65
C VAL A 252 -15.38 -27.62 10.10
N LEU A 253 -16.07 -28.72 10.41
CA LEU A 253 -16.33 -29.19 11.76
C LEU A 253 -15.64 -30.54 11.98
N LEU A 254 -14.62 -30.53 12.83
CA LEU A 254 -13.86 -31.72 13.23
C LEU A 254 -14.33 -32.19 14.61
N TYR A 255 -14.98 -33.35 14.66
CA TYR A 255 -15.43 -33.95 15.91
C TYR A 255 -14.28 -34.66 16.66
N PRO A 256 -14.39 -34.85 17.99
CA PRO A 256 -13.36 -35.56 18.76
C PRO A 256 -13.11 -37.01 18.35
N ASN A 257 -14.08 -37.65 17.69
CA ASN A 257 -13.95 -38.99 17.11
C ASN A 257 -13.24 -39.01 15.75
N GLY A 258 -12.77 -37.85 15.26
CA GLY A 258 -12.09 -37.70 13.99
C GLY A 258 -13.03 -37.50 12.79
N LYS A 259 -14.35 -37.58 12.96
CA LYS A 259 -15.27 -37.31 11.85
C LYS A 259 -15.14 -35.85 11.42
N ILE A 260 -14.97 -35.62 10.12
CA ILE A 260 -15.00 -34.30 9.51
C ILE A 260 -16.35 -34.13 8.80
N LEU A 261 -17.01 -33.01 9.04
CA LEU A 261 -18.05 -32.48 8.16
C LEU A 261 -17.55 -31.16 7.59
N TYR A 262 -17.73 -30.94 6.29
CA TYR A 262 -17.29 -29.71 5.68
C TYR A 262 -18.19 -29.23 4.55
N TRP A 263 -18.17 -27.91 4.36
CA TRP A 263 -18.62 -27.21 3.18
C TRP A 263 -17.42 -26.50 2.56
N GLY A 264 -17.29 -26.54 1.24
CA GLY A 264 -16.20 -25.88 0.52
C GLY A 264 -16.70 -25.36 -0.82
N GLY A 265 -16.45 -24.09 -1.10
CA GLY A 265 -16.83 -23.44 -2.35
C GLY A 265 -15.84 -22.38 -2.80
N GLY A 266 -15.51 -22.37 -4.10
CA GLY A 266 -14.59 -21.39 -4.71
C GLY A 266 -13.10 -21.59 -4.43
N MET A 267 -12.73 -22.23 -3.32
CA MET A 267 -11.33 -22.42 -2.92
C MET A 267 -10.67 -23.61 -3.66
N PRO A 268 -9.32 -23.67 -3.70
CA PRO A 268 -8.60 -24.88 -4.07
C PRO A 268 -8.97 -26.10 -3.22
N ASN A 269 -8.64 -27.31 -3.68
CA ASN A 269 -8.86 -28.52 -2.88
C ASN A 269 -8.04 -28.48 -1.59
N ALA A 270 -8.66 -28.83 -0.47
CA ALA A 270 -7.94 -29.08 0.78
C ALA A 270 -7.36 -30.51 0.78
N PHE A 271 -6.40 -30.77 1.65
CA PHE A 271 -5.67 -32.04 1.66
C PHE A 271 -5.72 -32.70 3.03
N ILE A 272 -5.93 -34.02 3.06
CA ILE A 272 -5.68 -34.86 4.23
C ILE A 272 -4.40 -35.64 3.98
N ARG A 273 -3.35 -35.29 4.71
CA ARG A 273 -2.12 -36.06 4.74
C ARG A 273 -2.27 -37.22 5.73
N ARG A 274 -2.39 -38.43 5.20
CA ARG A 274 -2.48 -39.67 5.97
C ARG A 274 -1.13 -40.01 6.60
N SER A 275 -1.16 -40.71 7.74
CA SER A 275 0.06 -41.22 8.41
C SER A 275 0.99 -42.03 7.51
N GLY A 276 0.42 -42.79 6.55
CA GLY A 276 1.17 -43.56 5.55
C GLY A 276 1.77 -42.74 4.40
N GLY A 277 1.65 -41.41 4.40
CA GLY A 277 2.16 -40.52 3.35
C GLY A 277 1.27 -40.41 2.11
N LYS A 278 0.08 -41.04 2.12
CA LYS A 278 -0.97 -40.81 1.12
C LYS A 278 -1.59 -39.44 1.34
N LEU A 279 -1.81 -38.70 0.26
CA LEU A 279 -2.48 -37.40 0.29
C LEU A 279 -3.87 -37.55 -0.33
N ASP A 280 -4.91 -37.48 0.50
CA ASP A 280 -6.29 -37.45 0.05
C ASP A 280 -6.75 -35.99 -0.17
N GLN A 281 -7.69 -35.76 -1.08
CA GLN A 281 -8.19 -34.42 -1.40
C GLN A 281 -9.64 -34.26 -0.93
N LEU A 282 -9.91 -33.17 -0.21
CA LEU A 282 -11.25 -32.67 0.11
C LEU A 282 -11.64 -31.64 -0.95
N ARG A 283 -12.62 -31.98 -1.78
CA ARG A 283 -12.99 -31.16 -2.94
C ARG A 283 -13.88 -29.99 -2.57
N SER A 284 -13.55 -28.83 -3.12
CA SER A 284 -14.41 -27.63 -3.14
C SER A 284 -15.44 -27.78 -4.25
N ASN A 285 -16.68 -28.14 -3.91
CA ASN A 285 -17.72 -28.49 -4.89
C ASN A 285 -18.80 -27.40 -5.03
N HIS A 286 -18.79 -26.37 -4.19
CA HIS A 286 -19.83 -25.35 -4.19
C HIS A 286 -19.35 -24.06 -4.86
N MET A 287 -20.32 -23.21 -5.23
CA MET A 287 -20.03 -21.84 -5.61
C MET A 287 -19.54 -21.03 -4.40
N PRO A 288 -18.68 -20.01 -4.61
CA PRO A 288 -18.28 -19.09 -3.54
C PRO A 288 -19.48 -18.44 -2.81
N LEU A 289 -19.26 -18.12 -1.54
CA LEU A 289 -20.22 -17.39 -0.70
C LEU A 289 -20.37 -15.95 -1.22
N GLY A 290 -21.57 -15.40 -1.18
CA GLY A 290 -21.86 -14.05 -1.64
C GLY A 290 -22.34 -13.97 -3.11
N ILE A 291 -22.31 -15.07 -3.86
CA ILE A 291 -22.72 -15.09 -5.28
C ILE A 291 -24.19 -15.50 -5.46
N LEU A 292 -24.57 -16.67 -4.94
CA LEU A 292 -25.88 -17.26 -5.23
C LEU A 292 -26.94 -16.81 -4.22
N PRO A 293 -28.13 -16.37 -4.66
CA PRO A 293 -29.22 -16.04 -3.75
C PRO A 293 -29.66 -17.26 -2.95
N ALA A 294 -30.31 -17.02 -1.79
CA ALA A 294 -30.66 -18.07 -0.82
C ALA A 294 -31.46 -19.25 -1.40
N ARG A 295 -32.22 -19.05 -2.48
CA ARG A 295 -33.01 -20.10 -3.14
C ARG A 295 -32.19 -21.05 -4.04
N GLU A 296 -30.99 -20.62 -4.45
CA GLU A 296 -30.08 -21.34 -5.36
C GLU A 296 -28.81 -21.80 -4.64
N PHE A 297 -28.55 -21.27 -3.45
CA PHE A 297 -27.39 -21.63 -2.64
C PHE A 297 -27.51 -23.07 -2.12
N ASP A 298 -26.53 -23.90 -2.47
CA ASP A 298 -26.42 -25.27 -1.96
C ASP A 298 -25.49 -25.32 -0.73
N ALA A 299 -26.09 -25.66 0.41
CA ALA A 299 -25.42 -25.85 1.69
C ALA A 299 -25.10 -27.33 1.99
N GLY A 300 -25.10 -28.18 0.96
CA GLY A 300 -24.76 -29.59 1.04
C GLY A 300 -23.42 -29.83 1.73
N LEU A 301 -23.39 -30.83 2.62
CA LEU A 301 -22.19 -31.14 3.41
C LEU A 301 -21.53 -32.42 2.89
N GLN A 302 -20.20 -32.39 2.87
CA GLN A 302 -19.37 -33.55 2.61
C GLN A 302 -18.76 -34.05 3.92
N SER A 303 -18.34 -35.32 3.95
CA SER A 303 -17.78 -35.93 5.16
C SER A 303 -16.56 -36.79 4.84
N ASP A 304 -15.60 -36.76 5.75
CA ASP A 304 -14.41 -37.64 5.74
C ASP A 304 -14.09 -38.05 7.19
N GLN A 305 -13.03 -38.84 7.38
CA GLN A 305 -12.55 -39.30 8.66
C GLN A 305 -11.08 -38.94 8.81
N LEU A 306 -10.69 -38.40 9.98
CA LEU A 306 -9.32 -38.04 10.32
C LEU A 306 -8.81 -38.96 11.43
N ASP A 307 -7.78 -39.75 11.14
CA ASP A 307 -7.14 -40.60 12.15
C ASP A 307 -6.18 -39.77 13.03
N GLU A 308 -5.71 -40.33 14.15
CA GLU A 308 -4.95 -39.59 15.17
C GLU A 308 -3.63 -38.97 14.68
N SER A 309 -3.04 -39.55 13.63
CA SER A 309 -1.79 -39.07 13.03
C SER A 309 -1.99 -38.38 11.68
N ASP A 310 -3.23 -38.22 11.23
CA ASP A 310 -3.54 -37.56 9.98
C ASP A 310 -3.60 -36.05 10.17
N THR A 311 -3.26 -35.30 9.12
CA THR A 311 -3.27 -33.82 9.14
C THR A 311 -4.15 -33.29 8.03
N LEU A 312 -5.17 -32.52 8.39
CA LEU A 312 -5.95 -31.72 7.45
C LEU A 312 -5.20 -30.41 7.18
N VAL A 313 -5.02 -30.05 5.91
CA VAL A 313 -4.40 -28.80 5.46
C VAL A 313 -5.33 -28.10 4.47
N ILE A 314 -5.69 -26.86 4.77
CA ILE A 314 -6.50 -25.96 3.93
C ILE A 314 -5.62 -24.77 3.55
N MET A 315 -5.75 -24.29 2.31
CA MET A 315 -4.96 -23.17 1.81
C MET A 315 -5.77 -22.25 0.91
N SER A 316 -5.38 -20.97 0.84
CA SER A 316 -5.80 -20.06 -0.23
C SER A 316 -5.08 -20.35 -1.54
N ASP A 317 -5.62 -19.83 -2.63
CA ASP A 317 -5.01 -19.88 -3.96
C ASP A 317 -3.69 -19.10 -4.03
N GLY A 318 -3.46 -18.11 -3.16
CA GLY A 318 -2.18 -17.43 -3.01
C GLY A 318 -0.98 -18.37 -2.78
N VAL A 319 -1.20 -19.58 -2.22
CA VAL A 319 -0.17 -20.64 -2.15
C VAL A 319 0.14 -21.23 -3.54
N LEU A 320 -0.90 -21.51 -4.33
CA LEU A 320 -0.77 -22.10 -5.66
C LEU A 320 -0.20 -21.11 -6.67
N GLU A 321 -0.62 -19.86 -6.57
CA GLU A 321 -0.23 -18.77 -7.44
C GLU A 321 1.12 -18.13 -7.06
N LEU A 322 1.73 -18.57 -5.96
CA LEU A 322 3.04 -18.09 -5.52
C LEU A 322 4.07 -18.21 -6.63
N LYS A 323 4.65 -17.08 -7.05
CA LYS A 323 5.63 -17.02 -8.14
C LYS A 323 7.07 -16.97 -7.64
N ASN A 324 7.95 -17.71 -8.31
CA ASN A 324 9.40 -17.56 -8.14
C ASN A 324 9.97 -16.37 -8.96
N ILE A 325 11.28 -16.16 -8.89
CA ILE A 325 12.01 -15.09 -9.62
C ILE A 325 11.84 -15.20 -11.16
N SER A 326 11.57 -16.40 -11.67
CA SER A 326 11.33 -16.67 -13.09
C SER A 326 9.85 -16.49 -13.49
N GLU A 327 9.02 -15.93 -12.61
CA GLU A 327 7.56 -15.78 -12.76
C GLU A 327 6.77 -17.09 -12.90
N GLU A 328 7.39 -18.24 -12.59
CA GLU A 328 6.70 -19.53 -12.57
C GLU A 328 5.89 -19.68 -11.28
N MET A 329 4.63 -20.07 -11.42
CA MET A 329 3.77 -20.43 -10.29
C MET A 329 4.21 -21.75 -9.64
N LEU A 330 4.03 -21.85 -8.33
CA LEU A 330 4.32 -23.05 -7.56
C LEU A 330 3.53 -24.24 -8.10
N GLY A 331 2.22 -24.06 -8.28
CA GLY A 331 1.30 -25.05 -8.86
C GLY A 331 1.01 -26.26 -7.95
N ASN A 332 0.02 -27.05 -8.34
CA ASN A 332 -0.50 -28.16 -7.53
C ASN A 332 0.57 -29.20 -7.15
N ASP A 333 1.37 -29.68 -8.11
CA ASP A 333 2.32 -30.78 -7.88
C ASP A 333 3.36 -30.43 -6.80
N ARG A 334 3.89 -29.19 -6.82
CA ARG A 334 4.87 -28.74 -5.83
C ARG A 334 4.23 -28.48 -4.48
N VAL A 335 3.00 -27.95 -4.46
CA VAL A 335 2.22 -27.78 -3.23
C VAL A 335 1.98 -29.13 -2.54
N GLU A 336 1.53 -30.14 -3.28
CA GLU A 336 1.32 -31.49 -2.75
C GLU A 336 2.63 -32.07 -2.16
N ALA A 337 3.76 -31.88 -2.84
CA ALA A 337 5.08 -32.31 -2.35
C ALA A 337 5.50 -31.58 -1.06
N ILE A 338 5.25 -30.26 -0.97
CA ILE A 338 5.53 -29.47 0.24
C ILE A 338 4.65 -29.96 1.40
N ILE A 339 3.35 -30.15 1.19
CA ILE A 339 2.44 -30.64 2.23
C ILE A 339 2.86 -32.02 2.70
N ASN A 340 3.10 -32.94 1.77
CA ASN A 340 3.43 -34.32 2.11
C ASN A 340 4.75 -34.44 2.88
N SER A 341 5.74 -33.59 2.56
CA SER A 341 7.03 -33.59 3.25
C SER A 341 7.03 -32.81 4.57
N SER A 342 6.33 -31.67 4.65
CA SER A 342 6.35 -30.79 5.83
C SER A 342 5.45 -31.30 6.96
N TYR A 343 4.23 -31.76 6.65
CA TYR A 343 3.30 -32.24 7.67
C TYR A 343 3.56 -33.69 8.13
N ALA A 344 4.76 -34.23 7.80
CA ALA A 344 5.35 -35.44 8.36
C ALA A 344 5.71 -35.34 9.84
N GLU A 345 5.93 -34.12 10.30
CA GLU A 345 6.42 -33.88 11.63
C GLU A 345 5.33 -34.10 12.70
N LYS A 346 5.73 -34.55 13.89
CA LYS A 346 4.82 -34.80 15.00
C LYS A 346 4.19 -33.54 15.59
N SER A 347 4.88 -32.41 15.52
CA SER A 347 4.33 -31.11 15.94
C SER A 347 3.83 -30.34 14.73
N LEU A 348 2.59 -29.86 14.79
CA LEU A 348 2.07 -28.99 13.74
C LEU A 348 2.78 -27.65 13.67
N ILE A 349 3.30 -27.14 14.79
CA ILE A 349 4.03 -25.87 14.80
C ILE A 349 5.30 -26.00 13.96
N THR A 350 6.04 -27.09 14.14
CA THR A 350 7.26 -27.34 13.39
C THR A 350 6.96 -27.66 11.93
N ALA A 351 5.93 -28.49 11.66
CA ALA A 351 5.46 -28.75 10.31
C ALA A 351 5.09 -27.47 9.55
N GLN A 352 4.37 -26.56 10.21
CA GLN A 352 3.94 -25.29 9.64
C GLN A 352 5.15 -24.42 9.27
N ARG A 353 6.12 -24.28 10.19
CA ARG A 353 7.36 -23.54 9.92
C ARG A 353 8.16 -24.15 8.78
N THR A 354 8.20 -25.48 8.67
CA THR A 354 8.87 -26.16 7.56
C THR A 354 8.15 -25.87 6.23
N ALA A 355 6.81 -25.80 6.22
CA ALA A 355 6.05 -25.39 5.04
C ALA A 355 6.32 -23.92 4.66
N GLU A 356 6.24 -23.00 5.63
CA GLU A 356 6.55 -21.57 5.45
C GLU A 356 7.94 -21.37 4.86
N LYS A 357 8.94 -22.08 5.41
CA LYS A 357 10.32 -21.98 4.92
C LYS A 357 10.45 -22.42 3.46
N LYS A 358 9.79 -23.51 3.07
CA LYS A 358 9.82 -24.00 1.68
C LYS A 358 9.11 -23.04 0.72
N LEU A 359 8.01 -22.41 1.15
CA LEU A 359 7.34 -21.38 0.37
C LEU A 359 8.24 -20.17 0.17
N ALA A 360 8.90 -19.68 1.23
CA ALA A 360 9.85 -18.57 1.14
C ALA A 360 11.08 -18.92 0.28
N GLU A 361 11.62 -20.13 0.40
CA GLU A 361 12.73 -20.62 -0.44
C GLU A 361 12.34 -20.68 -1.92
N TYR A 362 11.08 -21.03 -2.23
CA TYR A 362 10.58 -21.04 -3.61
C TYR A 362 10.34 -19.63 -4.17
N GLN A 363 9.76 -18.74 -3.37
CA GLN A 363 9.51 -17.34 -3.73
C GLN A 363 10.82 -16.60 -4.05
N GLY A 364 11.86 -16.81 -3.23
CA GLY A 364 13.11 -16.06 -3.34
C GLY A 364 12.90 -14.56 -3.12
N GLU A 365 13.40 -13.73 -4.03
CA GLU A 365 13.24 -12.26 -3.99
C GLU A 365 12.01 -11.76 -4.77
N SER A 366 11.13 -12.68 -5.20
CA SER A 366 9.90 -12.32 -5.93
C SER A 366 8.89 -11.60 -5.03
N ILE A 367 8.14 -10.65 -5.60
CA ILE A 367 7.11 -9.90 -4.88
C ILE A 367 5.87 -10.80 -4.69
N GLN A 368 5.37 -10.85 -3.47
CA GLN A 368 4.10 -11.51 -3.17
C GLN A 368 2.95 -10.70 -3.78
N LEU A 369 2.18 -11.30 -4.67
CA LEU A 369 1.08 -10.63 -5.38
C LEU A 369 -0.28 -10.82 -4.68
N ASP A 370 -0.43 -11.88 -3.88
CA ASP A 370 -1.69 -12.24 -3.24
C ASP A 370 -1.49 -12.73 -1.80
N ASP A 371 -2.54 -12.71 -0.99
CA ASP A 371 -2.51 -13.15 0.39
C ASP A 371 -2.37 -14.68 0.50
N ILE A 372 -1.50 -15.14 1.42
CA ILE A 372 -1.21 -16.55 1.61
C ILE A 372 -1.73 -16.99 2.96
N THR A 373 -2.71 -17.89 2.95
CA THR A 373 -3.26 -18.50 4.14
C THR A 373 -3.08 -20.00 4.13
N LEU A 374 -2.59 -20.54 5.25
CA LEU A 374 -2.49 -21.97 5.50
C LEU A 374 -3.10 -22.28 6.86
N LEU A 375 -4.04 -23.23 6.89
CA LEU A 375 -4.60 -23.78 8.11
C LEU A 375 -4.33 -25.28 8.17
N ALA A 376 -3.68 -25.74 9.23
CA ALA A 376 -3.50 -27.16 9.52
C ALA A 376 -4.21 -27.57 10.81
N LEU A 377 -4.92 -28.69 10.77
CA LEU A 377 -5.68 -29.25 11.89
C LEU A 377 -5.33 -30.72 12.11
N ARG A 378 -5.19 -31.11 13.38
CA ARG A 378 -5.12 -32.49 13.83
C ARG A 378 -6.24 -32.81 14.82
N ARG A 379 -6.61 -34.08 14.86
CA ARG A 379 -7.49 -34.62 15.89
C ARG A 379 -6.83 -34.42 17.26
N THR A 380 -7.56 -33.83 18.20
CA THR A 380 -7.11 -33.79 19.59
C THR A 380 -7.23 -35.17 20.22
N CYS A 381 -6.15 -35.64 20.85
CA CYS A 381 -6.20 -36.82 21.70
C CYS A 381 -7.03 -36.45 22.95
N LEU A 382 -8.22 -37.02 23.09
CA LEU A 382 -8.88 -37.05 24.39
C LEU A 382 -8.13 -38.08 25.23
N ASN A 383 -7.47 -37.63 26.30
CA ASN A 383 -6.97 -38.52 27.36
C ASN A 383 -8.14 -39.09 28.16
#